data_AF-A0A673B233-F1
#
_entry.id   AF-A0A673B233-F1
#
_cell.length_a   1.000
_cell.length_b   1.000
_cell.length_c   1.000
_cell.angle_alpha   90.00
_cell.angle_beta   90.00
_cell.angle_gamma   90.00
#
_symmetry.space_group_name_H-M   'P 1'
#
loop_
_entity.id
_entity.type
_entity.pdbx_description
1 polymer ?
#
loop_
_entity_poly.entity_id
_entity_poly.type
_entity_poly.pdbx_seq_one_letter_code
_entity_poly.pdbx_strand_id
1 'polypeptide(L)'
;MKWGWVFLGVFLTLGALAWGEKGLEIPEYDGRDRVHELHAKNYRSVMKKYDVMVIYYHKNVQGNRSAMKQFQIEELALELAAQVLDDLDDEDIGFALVDEKKGSAVAKKLGLDEVESIYIFADNEIIEYDGELAADTLVEFLYDVSDYCSTHSNLIILEQFFPHIKNGVNLATLKSQIAYFIEYDDAAEEFHPFVKFFATFDPKIAKKLKLKMNEVDFYEPFMDEPSTIPGRPYTEDELVDYIEEHDRPTLRKLEPHSMYEIWEDDINGEHIVAFAEEDDPDGFEFLEILKEVARENTNNPNLSIIWIDPDSFPLLVPYWEKTFRIDLASPQIGVVDVEDADSVWMEMDDDDDMPTADELEQWIDDVLSGKIDPDDDDDDDDDDDDDDDDDDDDDDDDDDDDDDDDDDDDDDDDDDDDDDDDDDDDDDDDDDDDDDDDDDDE
;
A
#
# COMPACT_ATOMS: atom_id res chain seq x y z
N MET A 1 16.27 -50.20 -45.16
CA MET A 1 16.72 -48.81 -44.97
C MET A 1 15.55 -47.88 -45.24
N LYS A 2 14.87 -47.38 -44.21
CA LYS A 2 13.95 -46.21 -44.23
C LYS A 2 13.25 -46.08 -42.86
N TRP A 3 14.02 -45.96 -41.78
CA TRP A 3 13.51 -45.56 -40.45
C TRP A 3 14.28 -44.39 -39.84
N GLY A 4 15.40 -43.98 -40.44
CA GLY A 4 16.22 -42.87 -39.92
C GLY A 4 15.70 -41.46 -40.21
N TRP A 5 14.54 -41.31 -40.88
CA TRP A 5 14.00 -39.98 -41.24
C TRP A 5 12.71 -39.62 -40.48
N VAL A 6 12.12 -40.55 -39.72
CA VAL A 6 10.94 -40.26 -38.89
C VAL A 6 11.34 -39.74 -37.51
N PHE A 7 12.50 -40.14 -36.99
CA PHE A 7 13.01 -39.63 -35.71
C PHE A 7 13.63 -38.23 -35.79
N LEU A 8 14.03 -37.74 -36.97
CA LEU A 8 14.58 -36.40 -37.11
C LEU A 8 13.49 -35.30 -37.19
N GLY A 9 12.27 -35.67 -37.59
CA GLY A 9 11.14 -34.74 -37.69
C GLY A 9 10.46 -34.45 -36.35
N VAL A 10 10.49 -35.40 -35.41
CA VAL A 10 9.86 -35.26 -34.08
C VAL A 10 10.78 -34.53 -33.10
N PHE A 11 12.11 -34.63 -33.25
CA PHE A 11 13.06 -33.88 -32.42
C PHE A 11 13.24 -32.41 -32.86
N LEU A 12 12.87 -32.05 -34.09
CA LEU A 12 12.91 -30.65 -34.56
C LEU A 12 11.63 -29.86 -34.27
N THR A 13 10.56 -30.51 -33.79
CA THR A 13 9.31 -29.83 -33.39
C THR A 13 9.12 -29.72 -31.88
N LEU A 14 10.02 -30.31 -31.08
CA LEU A 14 10.03 -30.20 -29.61
C LEU A 14 11.06 -29.20 -29.06
N GLY A 15 11.92 -28.63 -29.92
CA GLY A 15 12.95 -27.65 -29.54
C GLY A 15 12.69 -26.23 -30.05
N ALA A 16 11.45 -25.92 -30.47
CA ALA A 16 11.05 -24.60 -30.96
C ALA A 16 9.87 -24.01 -30.15
N LEU A 17 9.74 -24.43 -28.89
CA LEU A 17 8.92 -23.78 -27.88
C LEU A 17 9.92 -23.17 -26.89
N ALA A 18 9.72 -21.91 -26.50
CA ALA A 18 10.64 -21.05 -25.75
C ALA A 18 11.73 -20.33 -26.56
N TRP A 19 11.33 -19.53 -27.55
CA TRP A 19 12.11 -18.34 -27.98
C TRP A 19 11.54 -17.04 -27.40
N GLY A 20 10.74 -17.15 -26.34
CA GLY A 20 10.12 -16.04 -25.63
C GLY A 20 10.71 -15.73 -24.26
N GLU A 21 11.75 -16.44 -23.81
CA GLU A 21 12.27 -16.31 -22.43
C GLU A 21 13.17 -15.09 -22.22
N LYS A 22 13.67 -14.44 -23.28
CA LYS A 22 14.48 -13.23 -23.14
C LYS A 22 13.61 -11.98 -23.23
N GLY A 23 13.56 -11.23 -22.14
CA GLY A 23 12.87 -9.92 -22.05
C GLY A 23 11.75 -9.84 -21.01
N LEU A 24 11.45 -10.92 -20.29
CA LEU A 24 10.52 -10.96 -19.15
C LEU A 24 11.07 -11.94 -18.09
N GLU A 25 12.30 -11.71 -17.65
CA GLU A 25 12.90 -12.44 -16.54
C GLU A 25 12.46 -11.72 -15.25
N ILE A 26 11.56 -12.34 -14.49
CA ILE A 26 11.13 -11.81 -13.19
C ILE A 26 12.32 -11.95 -12.23
N PRO A 27 12.68 -10.89 -11.47
CA PRO A 27 13.74 -10.99 -10.48
C PRO A 27 13.47 -12.11 -9.47
N GLU A 28 14.38 -13.07 -9.38
CA GLU A 28 14.40 -14.07 -8.31
C GLU A 28 15.33 -13.57 -7.21
N TYR A 29 14.94 -13.72 -5.94
CA TYR A 29 15.81 -13.34 -4.83
C TYR A 29 17.15 -14.09 -4.91
N ASP A 30 18.25 -13.35 -4.95
CA ASP A 30 19.59 -13.88 -5.21
C ASP A 30 20.31 -14.40 -3.96
N GLY A 31 19.67 -14.30 -2.79
CA GLY A 31 20.20 -14.79 -1.51
C GLY A 31 21.25 -13.90 -0.87
N ARG A 32 21.43 -12.66 -1.34
CA ARG A 32 22.36 -11.69 -0.72
C ARG A 32 21.61 -10.79 0.26
N ASP A 33 22.26 -10.50 1.38
CA ASP A 33 21.76 -9.56 2.38
C ASP A 33 22.12 -8.13 1.94
N ARG A 34 21.10 -7.32 1.67
CA ARG A 34 21.21 -5.89 1.31
C ARG A 34 20.67 -4.99 2.41
N VAL A 35 19.76 -5.49 3.25
CA VAL A 35 19.11 -4.72 4.31
C VAL A 35 20.04 -4.58 5.51
N HIS A 36 20.27 -3.34 5.97
CA HIS A 36 21.18 -3.05 7.08
C HIS A 36 20.48 -3.10 8.43
N GLU A 37 21.04 -3.83 9.41
CA GLU A 37 20.63 -3.65 10.81
C GLU A 37 21.25 -2.36 11.39
N LEU A 38 20.42 -1.37 11.70
CA LEU A 38 20.88 -0.09 12.24
C LEU A 38 21.00 -0.13 13.76
N HIS A 39 22.17 0.27 14.24
CA HIS A 39 22.46 0.40 15.65
C HIS A 39 23.31 1.64 15.93
N ALA A 40 23.48 1.99 17.20
CA ALA A 40 24.12 3.23 17.61
C ALA A 40 25.53 3.46 17.04
N LYS A 41 26.24 2.40 16.62
CA LYS A 41 27.60 2.47 16.09
C LYS A 41 27.69 2.71 14.57
N ASN A 42 26.69 2.30 13.78
CA ASN A 42 26.76 2.33 12.31
C ASN A 42 25.75 3.29 11.66
N TYR A 43 24.67 3.69 12.34
CA TYR A 43 23.56 4.39 11.67
C TYR A 43 24.04 5.61 10.87
N ARG A 44 24.90 6.47 11.46
CA ARG A 44 25.46 7.63 10.76
C ARG A 44 26.29 7.31 9.52
N SER A 45 27.00 6.18 9.52
CA SER A 45 27.82 5.78 8.38
C SER A 45 27.01 5.09 7.30
N VAL A 46 25.93 4.38 7.67
CA VAL A 46 25.03 3.72 6.72
C VAL A 46 24.15 4.76 6.03
N MET A 47 23.47 5.63 6.79
CA MET A 47 22.62 6.72 6.26
C MET A 47 23.34 7.64 5.26
N LYS A 48 24.68 7.75 5.33
CA LYS A 48 25.48 8.63 4.44
C LYS A 48 25.87 7.99 3.11
N LYS A 49 25.64 6.69 2.94
CA LYS A 49 26.01 5.95 1.73
C LYS A 49 24.96 6.02 0.64
N TYR A 50 23.74 6.36 1.01
CA TYR A 50 22.56 6.26 0.18
C TYR A 50 21.94 7.63 0.07
N ASP A 51 21.42 7.94 -1.12
CA ASP A 51 20.68 9.17 -1.40
C ASP A 51 19.28 9.07 -0.77
N VAL A 52 18.67 7.89 -0.87
CA VAL A 52 17.40 7.54 -0.22
C VAL A 52 17.62 6.38 0.76
N MET A 53 17.10 6.49 1.99
CA MET A 53 17.16 5.41 2.98
C MET A 53 15.77 5.03 3.47
N VAL A 54 15.39 3.78 3.22
CA VAL A 54 14.15 3.14 3.67
C VAL A 54 14.42 2.39 4.97
N ILE A 55 13.74 2.77 6.05
CA ILE A 55 13.93 2.19 7.38
C ILE A 55 12.63 1.57 7.86
N TYR A 56 12.61 0.25 8.07
CA TYR A 56 11.51 -0.41 8.75
C TYR A 56 11.75 -0.42 10.27
N TYR A 57 10.94 0.32 11.02
CA TYR A 57 11.00 0.41 12.48
C TYR A 57 10.14 -0.68 13.11
N HIS A 58 10.71 -1.86 13.28
CA HIS A 58 9.95 -3.07 13.58
C HIS A 58 9.87 -3.40 15.08
N LYS A 59 8.80 -4.11 15.44
CA LYS A 59 8.60 -4.65 16.78
C LYS A 59 9.66 -5.67 17.15
N ASN A 60 10.00 -5.73 18.44
CA ASN A 60 10.90 -6.77 18.92
C ASN A 60 10.20 -8.15 19.00
N VAL A 61 10.54 -9.03 18.05
CA VAL A 61 9.93 -10.37 17.90
C VAL A 61 10.58 -11.48 18.76
N GLN A 62 11.54 -11.14 19.62
CA GLN A 62 12.30 -12.12 20.40
C GLN A 62 11.39 -12.93 21.34
N GLY A 63 11.45 -14.26 21.21
CA GLY A 63 10.69 -15.18 22.06
C GLY A 63 9.29 -15.53 21.54
N ASN A 64 8.86 -14.94 20.43
CA ASN A 64 7.60 -15.31 19.76
C ASN A 64 7.89 -15.90 18.38
N ARG A 65 7.64 -17.21 18.23
CA ARG A 65 7.91 -17.94 16.97
C ARG A 65 7.03 -17.46 15.81
N SER A 66 5.79 -17.06 16.07
CA SER A 66 4.87 -16.59 15.01
C SER A 66 5.31 -15.23 14.52
N ALA A 67 5.58 -14.30 15.44
CA ALA A 67 6.06 -12.97 15.11
C ALA A 67 7.43 -13.02 14.39
N MET A 68 8.32 -13.94 14.76
CA MET A 68 9.58 -14.13 14.05
C MET A 68 9.39 -14.56 12.60
N LYS A 69 8.41 -15.43 12.31
CA LYS A 69 8.11 -15.85 10.94
C LYS A 69 7.52 -14.71 10.12
N GLN A 70 6.64 -13.91 10.73
CA GLN A 70 6.06 -12.74 10.09
C GLN A 70 7.16 -11.73 9.72
N PHE A 71 8.04 -11.42 10.67
CA PHE A 71 9.20 -10.55 10.45
C PHE A 71 10.12 -11.05 9.33
N GLN A 72 10.33 -12.37 9.21
CA GLN A 72 11.12 -12.94 8.11
C GLN A 72 10.49 -12.73 6.73
N ILE A 73 9.15 -12.69 6.65
CA ILE A 73 8.45 -12.41 5.39
C ILE A 73 8.63 -10.94 5.03
N GLU A 74 8.47 -10.04 6.01
CA GLU A 74 8.64 -8.60 5.84
C GLU A 74 10.08 -8.25 5.45
N GLU A 75 11.07 -8.82 6.14
CA GLU A 75 12.49 -8.66 5.81
C GLU A 75 12.79 -9.15 4.39
N LEU A 76 12.23 -10.28 3.95
CA LEU A 76 12.40 -10.77 2.59
C LEU A 76 11.76 -9.86 1.54
N ALA A 77 10.64 -9.21 1.85
CA ALA A 77 10.04 -8.22 0.95
C ALA A 77 10.97 -7.00 0.77
N LEU A 78 11.57 -6.51 1.87
CA LEU A 78 12.57 -5.44 1.82
C LEU A 78 13.84 -5.86 1.07
N GLU A 79 14.32 -7.10 1.25
CA GLU A 79 15.46 -7.63 0.52
C GLU A 79 15.20 -7.72 -0.99
N LEU A 80 14.00 -8.13 -1.39
CA LEU A 80 13.61 -8.19 -2.79
C LEU A 80 13.50 -6.78 -3.40
N ALA A 81 12.88 -5.83 -2.68
CA ALA A 81 12.83 -4.43 -3.10
C ALA A 81 14.25 -3.85 -3.24
N ALA A 82 15.13 -4.07 -2.26
CA ALA A 82 16.52 -3.68 -2.30
C ALA A 82 17.26 -4.27 -3.50
N GLN A 83 17.02 -5.54 -3.84
CA GLN A 83 17.62 -6.18 -5.01
C GLN A 83 17.18 -5.52 -6.32
N VAL A 84 15.89 -5.20 -6.46
CA VAL A 84 15.35 -4.59 -7.69
C VAL A 84 15.89 -3.18 -7.87
N LEU A 85 16.07 -2.44 -6.78
CA LEU A 85 16.50 -1.04 -6.80
C LEU A 85 18.04 -0.87 -6.80
N ASP A 86 18.82 -1.91 -6.50
CA ASP A 86 20.30 -1.93 -6.52
C ASP A 86 20.89 -1.57 -7.89
N ASP A 87 20.13 -1.83 -8.98
CA ASP A 87 20.53 -1.57 -10.37
C ASP A 87 20.02 -0.22 -10.90
N LEU A 88 19.43 0.64 -10.06
CA LEU A 88 19.02 1.98 -10.48
C LEU A 88 20.24 2.89 -10.65
N ASP A 89 20.42 3.38 -11.88
CA ASP A 89 21.56 4.23 -12.25
C ASP A 89 21.48 5.65 -11.68
N ASP A 90 20.29 6.10 -11.26
CA ASP A 90 20.01 7.51 -10.94
C ASP A 90 20.18 7.85 -9.44
N GLU A 91 19.87 6.93 -8.52
CA GLU A 91 19.93 7.14 -7.06
C GLU A 91 20.38 5.88 -6.30
N ASP A 92 21.22 6.06 -5.28
CA ASP A 92 21.61 4.97 -4.38
C ASP A 92 20.54 4.79 -3.29
N ILE A 93 19.64 3.81 -3.44
CA ILE A 93 18.58 3.49 -2.46
C ILE A 93 19.05 2.41 -1.47
N GLY A 94 19.01 2.72 -0.18
CA GLY A 94 19.37 1.80 0.90
C GLY A 94 18.17 1.34 1.71
N PHE A 95 18.23 0.11 2.22
CA PHE A 95 17.20 -0.45 3.11
C PHE A 95 17.78 -0.80 4.47
N ALA A 96 17.00 -0.62 5.53
CA ALA A 96 17.44 -0.77 6.89
C ALA A 96 16.35 -1.24 7.85
N LEU A 97 16.79 -1.87 8.95
CA LEU A 97 15.97 -2.33 10.05
C LEU A 97 16.37 -1.62 11.34
N VAL A 98 15.37 -1.22 12.14
CA VAL A 98 15.57 -0.74 13.51
C VAL A 98 14.63 -1.51 14.44
N ASP A 99 15.18 -2.30 15.37
CA ASP A 99 14.39 -3.00 16.39
C ASP A 99 13.92 -2.02 17.48
N GLU A 100 12.64 -2.04 17.81
CA GLU A 100 12.01 -1.19 18.83
C GLU A 100 12.79 -1.13 20.16
N LYS A 101 13.29 -2.28 20.64
CA LYS A 101 13.98 -2.38 21.93
C LYS A 101 15.48 -2.13 21.80
N LYS A 102 16.15 -2.85 20.89
CA LYS A 102 17.61 -2.79 20.71
C LYS A 102 18.05 -1.49 20.04
N GLY A 103 17.24 -0.98 19.13
CA GLY A 103 17.45 0.20 18.31
C GLY A 103 16.80 1.48 18.85
N SER A 104 16.12 1.47 19.99
CA SER A 104 15.42 2.62 20.58
C SER A 104 16.20 3.95 20.60
N ALA A 105 17.51 3.90 20.87
CA ALA A 105 18.37 5.09 20.87
C ALA A 105 18.68 5.64 19.46
N VAL A 106 18.58 4.80 18.43
CA VAL A 106 18.66 5.17 17.02
C VAL A 106 17.30 5.71 16.56
N ALA A 107 16.21 4.99 16.83
CA ALA A 107 14.84 5.41 16.54
C ALA A 107 14.58 6.86 17.01
N LYS A 108 14.82 7.12 18.30
CA LYS A 108 14.69 8.46 18.88
C LYS A 108 15.56 9.55 18.23
N LYS A 109 16.70 9.19 17.65
CA LYS A 109 17.59 10.16 16.98
C LYS A 109 17.19 10.43 15.54
N LEU A 110 16.52 9.47 14.91
CA LEU A 110 16.03 9.56 13.55
C LEU A 110 14.58 10.07 13.50
N GLY A 111 13.88 10.09 14.64
CA GLY A 111 12.48 10.53 14.70
C GLY A 111 11.49 9.42 14.33
N LEU A 112 11.87 8.15 14.52
CA LEU A 112 10.97 7.01 14.29
C LEU A 112 10.09 6.86 15.53
N ASP A 113 8.83 7.27 15.43
CA ASP A 113 7.91 7.36 16.56
C ASP A 113 6.89 6.21 16.55
N GLU A 114 6.54 5.67 15.38
CA GLU A 114 5.56 4.60 15.21
C GLU A 114 6.20 3.24 14.89
N VAL A 115 5.90 2.26 15.74
CA VAL A 115 6.43 0.90 15.64
C VAL A 115 5.58 0.13 14.65
N GLU A 116 6.23 -0.68 13.82
CA GLU A 116 5.65 -1.39 12.68
C GLU A 116 5.45 -0.50 11.43
N SER A 117 6.03 0.71 11.40
CA SER A 117 6.01 1.63 10.25
C SER A 117 7.33 1.70 9.46
N ILE A 118 7.24 2.14 8.20
CA ILE A 118 8.38 2.38 7.31
C ILE A 118 8.63 3.89 7.17
N TYR A 119 9.88 4.31 7.35
CA TYR A 119 10.30 5.70 7.20
C TYR A 119 11.29 5.83 6.05
N ILE A 120 11.02 6.71 5.10
CA ILE A 120 11.84 6.96 3.93
C ILE A 120 12.50 8.33 4.09
N PHE A 121 13.82 8.32 4.20
CA PHE A 121 14.65 9.52 4.24
C PHE A 121 15.09 9.81 2.81
N ALA A 122 14.59 10.88 2.21
CA ALA A 122 14.98 11.35 0.89
C ALA A 122 15.30 12.84 0.99
N ASP A 123 16.49 13.24 0.54
CA ASP A 123 17.00 14.60 0.68
C ASP A 123 16.96 15.12 2.14
N ASN A 124 16.10 16.11 2.43
CA ASN A 124 15.89 16.67 3.77
C ASN A 124 14.56 16.25 4.39
N GLU A 125 13.77 15.46 3.69
CA GLU A 125 12.43 15.05 4.10
C GLU A 125 12.41 13.63 4.68
N ILE A 126 11.42 13.41 5.55
CA ILE A 126 11.12 12.11 6.14
C ILE A 126 9.68 11.79 5.78
N ILE A 127 9.52 10.82 4.91
CA ILE A 127 8.21 10.32 4.48
C ILE A 127 7.86 9.11 5.34
N GLU A 128 6.71 9.14 5.98
CA GLU A 128 6.12 7.98 6.64
C GLU A 128 5.32 7.20 5.59
N TYR A 129 5.73 5.97 5.31
CA TYR A 129 5.04 5.10 4.38
C TYR A 129 4.03 4.25 5.14
N ASP A 130 2.76 4.51 4.88
CA ASP A 130 1.63 3.86 5.52
C ASP A 130 0.77 3.08 4.51
N GLY A 131 1.47 2.25 3.74
CA GLY A 131 0.91 1.36 2.73
C GLY A 131 1.25 -0.10 2.98
N GLU A 132 0.85 -0.96 2.06
CA GLU A 132 1.11 -2.39 2.10
C GLU A 132 2.63 -2.67 2.11
N LEU A 133 3.07 -3.52 3.04
CA LEU A 133 4.45 -4.02 3.08
C LEU A 133 4.60 -5.18 2.08
N ALA A 134 4.67 -4.82 0.81
CA ALA A 134 4.93 -5.73 -0.31
C ALA A 134 6.06 -5.17 -1.19
N ALA A 135 6.87 -6.05 -1.78
CA ALA A 135 8.06 -5.63 -2.50
C ALA A 135 7.74 -4.81 -3.77
N ASP A 136 6.70 -5.22 -4.51
CA ASP A 136 6.20 -4.51 -5.69
C ASP A 136 5.62 -3.15 -5.33
N THR A 137 4.74 -3.06 -4.33
CA THR A 137 4.17 -1.79 -3.86
C THR A 137 5.25 -0.82 -3.38
N LEU A 138 6.22 -1.31 -2.59
CA LEU A 138 7.36 -0.49 -2.14
C LEU A 138 8.24 -0.03 -3.29
N VAL A 139 8.54 -0.91 -4.26
CA VAL A 139 9.34 -0.56 -5.43
C VAL A 139 8.64 0.50 -6.27
N GLU A 140 7.34 0.36 -6.51
CA GLU A 140 6.53 1.36 -7.22
C GLU A 140 6.53 2.70 -6.49
N PHE A 141 6.28 2.69 -5.18
CA PHE A 141 6.32 3.90 -4.36
C PHE A 141 7.69 4.57 -4.37
N LEU A 142 8.78 3.81 -4.28
CA LEU A 142 10.14 4.35 -4.28
C LEU A 142 10.57 4.91 -5.64
N TYR A 143 10.04 4.37 -6.75
CA TYR A 143 10.21 5.03 -8.05
C TYR A 143 9.58 6.41 -8.07
N ASP A 144 8.41 6.54 -7.46
CA ASP A 144 7.72 7.82 -7.32
C ASP A 144 8.48 8.77 -6.38
N VAL A 145 9.07 8.27 -5.28
CA VAL A 145 9.95 9.06 -4.40
C VAL A 145 11.18 9.56 -5.17
N SER A 146 11.85 8.70 -5.93
CA SER A 146 13.04 9.06 -6.72
C SER A 146 12.74 9.96 -7.93
N ASP A 147 11.52 9.94 -8.47
CA ASP A 147 11.10 10.86 -9.55
C ASP A 147 10.69 12.25 -8.99
N TYR A 148 11.34 12.71 -7.91
CA TYR A 148 11.27 14.11 -7.44
C TYR A 148 11.97 15.05 -8.43
N CYS A 149 11.47 15.11 -9.65
CA CYS A 149 11.92 16.05 -10.65
C CYS A 149 10.88 17.15 -10.73
N SER A 150 11.09 18.25 -9.97
CA SER A 150 10.35 19.52 -10.07
C SER A 150 9.78 19.67 -11.49
N THR A 151 8.50 19.34 -11.65
CA THR A 151 7.95 18.92 -12.94
C THR A 151 8.12 20.01 -13.99
N HIS A 152 9.16 19.89 -14.81
CA HIS A 152 9.29 20.65 -16.05
C HIS A 152 8.40 19.99 -17.09
N SER A 153 7.08 20.05 -16.88
CA SER A 153 6.12 19.42 -17.78
C SER A 153 6.12 20.14 -19.13
N ASN A 154 6.79 19.54 -20.11
CA ASN A 154 6.53 19.82 -21.52
C ASN A 154 5.07 19.46 -21.84
N LEU A 155 4.53 20.14 -22.86
CA LEU A 155 3.13 20.13 -23.35
C LEU A 155 2.45 18.76 -23.54
N ILE A 156 3.22 17.68 -23.54
CA ILE A 156 2.75 16.30 -23.73
C ILE A 156 2.25 15.69 -22.42
N ILE A 157 2.91 15.98 -21.28
CA ILE A 157 2.56 15.43 -19.97
C ILE A 157 1.19 15.97 -19.55
N LEU A 158 0.96 17.28 -19.60
CA LEU A 158 -0.33 17.82 -19.18
C LEU A 158 -1.50 17.30 -20.04
N GLU A 159 -1.42 17.25 -21.37
CA GLU A 159 -2.56 16.73 -22.18
C GLU A 159 -2.79 15.21 -22.08
N GLN A 160 -1.75 14.40 -21.80
CA GLN A 160 -1.91 12.95 -21.63
C GLN A 160 -2.27 12.54 -20.19
N PHE A 161 -1.88 13.33 -19.18
CA PHE A 161 -2.07 12.98 -17.77
C PHE A 161 -3.39 13.49 -17.18
N PHE A 162 -4.06 14.51 -17.76
CA PHE A 162 -5.35 14.98 -17.24
C PHE A 162 -6.43 13.89 -17.00
N PRO A 163 -6.52 12.80 -17.79
CA PRO A 163 -7.39 11.67 -17.47
C PRO A 163 -6.92 10.77 -16.32
N HIS A 164 -5.60 10.69 -16.07
CA HIS A 164 -4.96 9.90 -15.01
C HIS A 164 -4.79 10.68 -13.69
N ILE A 165 -4.91 12.00 -13.73
CA ILE A 165 -4.96 12.94 -12.58
C ILE A 165 -6.15 12.68 -11.64
N LYS A 166 -7.08 11.78 -11.99
CA LYS A 166 -8.37 11.66 -11.28
C LYS A 166 -8.31 10.98 -9.93
N ASN A 167 -7.28 10.18 -9.65
CA ASN A 167 -7.25 9.30 -8.47
C ASN A 167 -6.59 9.96 -7.24
N GLY A 168 -5.82 11.04 -7.43
CA GLY A 168 -5.08 11.72 -6.37
C GLY A 168 -5.27 13.23 -6.39
N VAL A 169 -4.79 13.92 -5.36
CA VAL A 169 -4.79 15.38 -5.27
C VAL A 169 -3.70 15.94 -6.18
N ASN A 170 -4.02 16.99 -6.94
CA ASN A 170 -3.06 17.60 -7.86
C ASN A 170 -3.10 19.13 -7.84
N LEU A 171 -1.94 19.76 -8.02
CA LEU A 171 -1.83 21.22 -8.13
C LEU A 171 -1.28 21.63 -9.49
N ALA A 172 -1.80 22.71 -10.07
CA ALA A 172 -1.30 23.26 -11.33
C ALA A 172 -1.08 24.78 -11.26
N THR A 173 0.11 25.24 -11.68
CA THR A 173 0.45 26.67 -11.72
C THR A 173 1.03 27.17 -13.03
N LEU A 174 0.73 28.43 -13.38
CA LEU A 174 1.42 29.16 -14.44
C LEU A 174 2.56 30.00 -13.86
N LYS A 175 3.79 29.57 -14.14
CA LYS A 175 5.03 30.18 -13.66
C LYS A 175 5.30 31.56 -14.28
N SER A 176 5.57 32.57 -13.46
CA SER A 176 5.93 33.93 -13.93
C SER A 176 7.25 34.47 -13.39
N GLN A 177 7.51 34.29 -12.10
CA GLN A 177 8.62 34.88 -11.35
C GLN A 177 9.30 33.78 -10.54
N ILE A 178 10.63 33.78 -10.54
CA ILE A 178 11.45 32.76 -9.87
C ILE A 178 11.06 32.61 -8.39
N ALA A 179 10.84 33.73 -7.68
CA ALA A 179 10.50 33.71 -6.26
C ALA A 179 9.18 32.98 -5.93
N TYR A 180 8.16 33.10 -6.77
CA TYR A 180 6.86 32.44 -6.54
C TYR A 180 6.89 30.95 -6.85
N PHE A 181 7.82 30.56 -7.73
CA PHE A 181 7.98 29.16 -8.04
C PHE A 181 8.77 28.45 -6.96
N ILE A 182 9.73 29.11 -6.32
CA ILE A 182 10.48 28.53 -5.19
C ILE A 182 9.50 28.12 -4.09
N GLU A 183 8.64 29.03 -3.62
CA GLU A 183 7.63 28.71 -2.59
C GLU A 183 6.65 27.58 -3.01
N TYR A 184 6.42 27.39 -4.31
CA TYR A 184 5.57 26.32 -4.83
C TYR A 184 6.31 24.98 -4.96
N ASP A 185 7.61 25.03 -5.21
CA ASP A 185 8.53 23.89 -5.33
C ASP A 185 8.87 23.38 -3.92
N ASP A 186 9.15 24.29 -2.98
CA ASP A 186 9.35 24.00 -1.56
C ASP A 186 8.09 23.31 -0.98
N ALA A 187 6.90 23.87 -1.22
CA ALA A 187 5.65 23.21 -0.83
C ALA A 187 5.39 21.87 -1.53
N ALA A 188 6.03 21.59 -2.68
CA ALA A 188 5.91 20.30 -3.34
C ALA A 188 6.77 19.22 -2.67
N GLU A 189 7.90 19.60 -2.04
CA GLU A 189 8.77 18.69 -1.27
C GLU A 189 7.98 18.08 -0.11
N GLU A 190 7.17 18.89 0.58
CA GLU A 190 6.40 18.49 1.78
C GLU A 190 5.34 17.41 1.51
N PHE A 191 4.75 17.36 0.31
CA PHE A 191 3.69 16.38 -0.03
C PHE A 191 4.15 15.30 -1.01
N HIS A 192 5.44 15.26 -1.34
CA HIS A 192 5.95 14.26 -2.27
C HIS A 192 6.06 12.88 -1.58
N PRO A 193 5.65 11.78 -2.24
CA PRO A 193 5.11 11.66 -3.60
C PRO A 193 3.57 11.62 -3.70
N PHE A 194 2.86 11.81 -2.59
CA PHE A 194 1.41 11.62 -2.50
C PHE A 194 0.61 12.65 -3.29
N VAL A 195 1.02 13.93 -3.27
CA VAL A 195 0.35 15.00 -4.04
C VAL A 195 1.21 15.40 -5.22
N LYS A 196 0.65 15.34 -6.44
CA LYS A 196 1.42 15.68 -7.65
C LYS A 196 1.31 17.17 -7.97
N PHE A 197 2.45 17.85 -7.96
CA PHE A 197 2.56 19.27 -8.32
C PHE A 197 2.96 19.43 -9.79
N PHE A 198 2.23 20.26 -10.53
CA PHE A 198 2.49 20.57 -11.94
C PHE A 198 2.74 22.05 -12.18
N ALA A 199 3.81 22.37 -12.91
CA ALA A 199 4.08 23.73 -13.35
C ALA A 199 4.16 23.85 -14.88
N THR A 200 3.59 24.92 -15.44
CA THR A 200 3.71 25.21 -16.88
C THR A 200 4.25 26.61 -17.18
N PHE A 201 5.04 26.69 -18.26
CA PHE A 201 5.56 27.93 -18.82
C PHE A 201 4.94 28.28 -20.18
N ASP A 202 4.15 27.38 -20.79
CA ASP A 202 3.56 27.63 -22.10
C ASP A 202 2.21 28.34 -21.94
N PRO A 203 2.07 29.59 -22.43
CA PRO A 203 0.80 30.31 -22.39
C PRO A 203 -0.36 29.59 -23.10
N LYS A 204 -0.07 28.66 -24.02
CA LYS A 204 -1.10 27.83 -24.66
C LYS A 204 -1.65 26.77 -23.72
N ILE A 205 -0.80 26.16 -22.90
CA ILE A 205 -1.20 25.17 -21.90
C ILE A 205 -2.03 25.87 -20.83
N ALA A 206 -1.50 26.96 -20.25
CA ALA A 206 -2.25 27.73 -19.26
C ALA A 206 -3.60 28.20 -19.80
N LYS A 207 -3.69 28.58 -21.08
CA LYS A 207 -4.98 28.92 -21.70
C LYS A 207 -5.94 27.73 -21.80
N LYS A 208 -5.46 26.51 -22.04
CA LYS A 208 -6.30 25.29 -22.05
C LYS A 208 -6.82 25.00 -20.65
N LEU A 209 -5.96 25.13 -19.64
CA LEU A 209 -6.29 24.93 -18.23
C LEU A 209 -7.04 26.11 -17.60
N LYS A 210 -7.27 27.19 -18.35
CA LYS A 210 -7.86 28.46 -17.88
C LYS A 210 -7.05 29.16 -16.75
N LEU A 211 -5.85 28.69 -16.44
CA LEU A 211 -4.91 29.25 -15.47
C LEU A 211 -4.51 30.70 -15.81
N LYS A 212 -4.55 31.56 -14.79
CA LYS A 212 -3.95 32.90 -14.85
C LYS A 212 -2.52 32.88 -14.30
N MET A 213 -1.79 33.96 -14.56
CA MET A 213 -0.41 34.09 -14.10
C MET A 213 -0.31 34.03 -12.57
N ASN A 214 0.57 33.18 -12.04
CA ASN A 214 0.73 32.89 -10.61
C ASN A 214 -0.58 32.40 -9.92
N GLU A 215 -1.53 31.86 -10.68
CA GLU A 215 -2.68 31.13 -10.15
C GLU A 215 -2.25 29.70 -9.86
N VAL A 216 -2.63 29.18 -8.69
CA VAL A 216 -2.53 27.77 -8.37
C VAL A 216 -3.96 27.24 -8.32
N ASP A 217 -4.24 26.26 -9.17
CA ASP A 217 -5.49 25.52 -9.17
C ASP A 217 -5.24 24.17 -8.49
N PHE A 218 -6.10 23.83 -7.53
CA PHE A 218 -6.14 22.57 -6.80
C PHE A 218 -7.22 21.68 -7.42
N TYR A 219 -6.86 20.44 -7.73
CA TYR A 219 -7.73 19.44 -8.31
C TYR A 219 -7.95 18.34 -7.27
N GLU A 220 -9.14 18.36 -6.67
CA GLU A 220 -9.63 17.25 -5.87
C GLU A 220 -9.90 16.02 -6.78
N PRO A 221 -9.59 14.79 -6.33
CA PRO A 221 -9.93 13.56 -7.04
C PRO A 221 -11.37 13.54 -7.56
N PHE A 222 -11.53 12.99 -8.76
CA PHE A 222 -12.84 12.78 -9.41
C PHE A 222 -13.71 14.03 -9.71
N MET A 223 -13.23 15.24 -9.42
CA MET A 223 -13.91 16.50 -9.73
C MET A 223 -13.61 17.01 -11.15
N ASP A 224 -14.61 17.60 -11.81
CA ASP A 224 -14.49 18.11 -13.18
C ASP A 224 -13.83 19.50 -13.26
N GLU A 225 -14.02 20.34 -12.24
CA GLU A 225 -13.47 21.70 -12.18
C GLU A 225 -12.56 21.86 -10.95
N PRO A 226 -11.39 22.51 -11.09
CA PRO A 226 -10.51 22.78 -9.96
C PRO A 226 -11.03 23.90 -9.07
N SER A 227 -10.56 23.92 -7.83
CA SER A 227 -10.66 25.08 -6.92
C SER A 227 -9.40 25.95 -7.05
N THR A 228 -9.57 27.25 -7.27
CA THR A 228 -8.43 28.18 -7.29
C THR A 228 -8.08 28.61 -5.88
N ILE A 229 -6.84 28.37 -5.43
CA ILE A 229 -6.37 28.75 -4.10
C ILE A 229 -6.47 30.28 -3.93
N PRO A 230 -7.14 30.79 -2.86
CA PRO A 230 -7.27 32.22 -2.61
C PRO A 230 -5.96 32.83 -2.09
N GLY A 231 -5.81 34.17 -2.15
CA GLY A 231 -4.76 34.84 -1.35
C GLY A 231 -3.48 35.33 -2.04
N ARG A 232 -3.28 35.10 -3.34
CA ARG A 232 -2.08 35.50 -4.13
C ARG A 232 -1.39 36.84 -3.76
N PRO A 233 -0.04 36.91 -3.67
CA PRO A 233 0.97 35.85 -3.82
C PRO A 233 0.85 34.77 -2.73
N TYR A 234 1.29 33.53 -3.01
CA TYR A 234 1.33 32.45 -2.02
C TYR A 234 2.72 32.34 -1.42
N THR A 235 2.81 32.06 -0.11
CA THR A 235 3.99 31.48 0.52
C THR A 235 3.89 29.95 0.57
N GLU A 236 5.00 29.27 0.84
CA GLU A 236 5.03 27.83 1.14
C GLU A 236 3.96 27.45 2.19
N ASP A 237 4.01 28.07 3.37
CA ASP A 237 3.03 27.86 4.46
C ASP A 237 1.57 28.02 4.00
N GLU A 238 1.26 28.97 3.11
CA GLU A 238 -0.12 29.20 2.65
C GLU A 238 -0.60 28.13 1.67
N LEU A 239 0.32 27.45 0.96
CA LEU A 239 0.01 26.31 0.11
C LEU A 239 -0.15 25.04 0.95
N VAL A 240 0.77 24.81 1.89
CA VAL A 240 0.71 23.68 2.82
C VAL A 240 -0.58 23.71 3.62
N ASP A 241 -0.88 24.83 4.30
CA ASP A 241 -2.12 25.00 5.09
C ASP A 241 -3.37 24.72 4.23
N TYR A 242 -3.37 25.12 2.95
CA TYR A 242 -4.52 24.90 2.08
C TYR A 242 -4.67 23.44 1.68
N ILE A 243 -3.57 22.76 1.35
CA ILE A 243 -3.60 21.35 0.97
C ILE A 243 -4.03 20.52 2.17
N GLU A 244 -3.45 20.74 3.36
CA GLU A 244 -3.85 20.07 4.60
C GLU A 244 -5.34 20.29 4.94
N GLU A 245 -5.88 21.50 4.72
CA GLU A 245 -7.32 21.77 4.94
C GLU A 245 -8.23 21.01 3.95
N HIS A 246 -7.70 20.56 2.81
CA HIS A 246 -8.43 19.88 1.74
C HIS A 246 -7.88 18.48 1.45
N ASP A 247 -7.14 17.90 2.40
CA ASP A 247 -6.41 16.65 2.21
C ASP A 247 -7.32 15.42 2.23
N ARG A 248 -8.57 15.58 2.67
CA ARG A 248 -9.61 14.55 2.64
C ARG A 248 -10.59 14.80 1.49
N PRO A 249 -10.47 14.10 0.34
CA PRO A 249 -11.41 14.21 -0.76
C PRO A 249 -12.78 13.64 -0.40
N THR A 250 -13.80 14.11 -1.12
CA THR A 250 -15.18 13.59 -1.02
C THR A 250 -15.28 12.15 -1.50
N LEU A 251 -14.51 11.80 -2.54
CA LEU A 251 -14.34 10.45 -3.05
C LEU A 251 -12.84 10.18 -3.17
N ARG A 252 -12.35 9.16 -2.47
CA ARG A 252 -10.93 8.77 -2.46
C ARG A 252 -10.81 7.30 -2.85
N LYS A 253 -9.81 6.97 -3.66
CA LYS A 253 -9.52 5.59 -4.04
C LYS A 253 -8.60 4.98 -3.01
N LEU A 254 -8.91 3.79 -2.51
CA LEU A 254 -7.98 3.03 -1.69
C LEU A 254 -6.89 2.47 -2.59
N GLU A 255 -5.64 2.87 -2.38
CA GLU A 255 -4.48 2.42 -3.15
C GLU A 255 -3.50 1.68 -2.23
N PRO A 256 -2.82 0.61 -2.70
CA PRO A 256 -1.96 -0.20 -1.83
C PRO A 256 -0.88 0.60 -1.08
N HIS A 257 -0.33 1.66 -1.68
CA HIS A 257 0.74 2.46 -1.09
C HIS A 257 0.26 3.48 -0.03
N SER A 258 -1.04 3.64 0.19
CA SER A 258 -1.64 4.58 1.16
C SER A 258 -2.84 3.97 1.91
N MET A 259 -2.99 2.65 1.85
CA MET A 259 -4.21 1.98 2.30
C MET A 259 -4.46 2.13 3.81
N TYR A 260 -3.41 2.21 4.63
CA TYR A 260 -3.56 2.36 6.08
C TYR A 260 -3.85 3.82 6.43
N GLU A 261 -3.14 4.78 5.81
CA GLU A 261 -3.40 6.22 5.97
C GLU A 261 -4.88 6.56 5.69
N ILE A 262 -5.41 6.05 4.57
CA ILE A 262 -6.81 6.28 4.17
C ILE A 262 -7.79 5.61 5.14
N TRP A 263 -7.44 4.43 5.67
CA TRP A 263 -8.32 3.66 6.56
C TRP A 263 -8.28 4.17 8.01
N GLU A 264 -7.17 4.73 8.46
CA GLU A 264 -7.07 5.35 9.80
C GLU A 264 -7.71 6.74 9.85
N ASP A 265 -7.88 7.39 8.70
CA ASP A 265 -8.52 8.70 8.58
C ASP A 265 -10.06 8.62 8.56
N ASP A 266 -10.66 8.09 9.64
CA ASP A 266 -12.11 7.89 9.80
C ASP A 266 -12.92 9.19 10.02
N ILE A 267 -14.25 9.07 9.88
CA ILE A 267 -15.21 10.13 10.25
C ILE A 267 -16.11 9.62 11.37
N ASN A 268 -15.74 9.95 12.61
CA ASN A 268 -16.48 9.57 13.82
C ASN A 268 -16.52 8.05 14.11
N GLY A 269 -15.47 7.32 13.74
CA GLY A 269 -15.36 5.86 13.90
C GLY A 269 -15.84 5.06 12.69
N GLU A 270 -16.29 5.73 11.62
CA GLU A 270 -16.93 5.05 10.49
C GLU A 270 -16.33 5.46 9.14
N HIS A 271 -16.44 4.56 8.17
CA HIS A 271 -16.20 4.83 6.75
C HIS A 271 -17.41 4.49 5.90
N ILE A 272 -17.72 5.34 4.92
CA ILE A 272 -18.57 4.96 3.79
C ILE A 272 -17.67 4.29 2.75
N VAL A 273 -17.86 3.01 2.51
CA VAL A 273 -17.04 2.17 1.63
C VAL A 273 -17.85 1.75 0.41
N ALA A 274 -17.30 1.94 -0.79
CA ALA A 274 -17.88 1.49 -2.04
C ALA A 274 -16.93 0.54 -2.77
N PHE A 275 -17.38 -0.68 -3.06
CA PHE A 275 -16.66 -1.64 -3.90
C PHE A 275 -17.16 -1.54 -5.34
N ALA A 276 -16.23 -1.33 -6.29
CA ALA A 276 -16.54 -1.34 -7.71
C ALA A 276 -15.28 -1.65 -8.53
N GLU A 277 -15.33 -2.68 -9.37
CA GLU A 277 -14.26 -3.01 -10.33
C GLU A 277 -14.33 -2.04 -11.52
N GLU A 278 -13.28 -1.26 -11.79
CA GLU A 278 -13.30 -0.24 -12.84
C GLU A 278 -13.45 -0.84 -14.26
N ASP A 279 -12.91 -2.04 -14.46
CA ASP A 279 -12.89 -2.75 -15.74
C ASP A 279 -14.15 -3.58 -16.01
N ASP A 280 -15.00 -3.80 -15.01
CA ASP A 280 -16.31 -4.45 -15.14
C ASP A 280 -17.38 -3.43 -15.60
N PRO A 281 -18.30 -3.78 -16.52
CA PRO A 281 -19.33 -2.86 -17.00
C PRO A 281 -20.24 -2.30 -15.90
N ASP A 282 -20.62 -3.12 -14.92
CA ASP A 282 -21.54 -2.72 -13.85
C ASP A 282 -20.77 -1.91 -12.80
N GLY A 283 -19.54 -2.32 -12.48
CA GLY A 283 -18.61 -1.54 -11.65
C GLY A 283 -18.32 -0.15 -12.22
N PHE A 284 -18.09 -0.03 -13.53
CA PHE A 284 -17.87 1.24 -14.21
C PHE A 284 -19.12 2.15 -14.15
N GLU A 285 -20.32 1.61 -14.39
CA GLU A 285 -21.55 2.40 -14.34
C GLU A 285 -21.84 2.89 -12.92
N PHE A 286 -21.67 2.04 -11.91
CA PHE A 286 -21.80 2.42 -10.51
C PHE A 286 -20.78 3.48 -10.09
N LEU A 287 -19.53 3.35 -10.55
CA LEU A 287 -18.49 4.33 -10.29
C LEU A 287 -18.82 5.71 -10.89
N GLU A 288 -19.46 5.79 -12.06
CA GLU A 288 -19.89 7.09 -12.61
C GLU A 288 -21.02 7.73 -11.78
N ILE A 289 -21.91 6.91 -11.20
CA ILE A 289 -22.94 7.38 -10.25
C ILE A 289 -22.28 7.91 -8.96
N LEU A 290 -21.32 7.17 -8.39
CA LEU A 290 -20.55 7.61 -7.22
C LEU A 290 -19.86 8.96 -7.46
N LYS A 291 -19.23 9.12 -8.63
CA LYS A 291 -18.58 10.38 -9.02
C LYS A 291 -19.58 11.52 -9.18
N GLU A 292 -20.80 11.25 -9.65
CA GLU A 292 -21.86 12.26 -9.73
C GLU A 292 -22.27 12.72 -8.33
N VAL A 293 -22.57 11.79 -7.42
CA VAL A 293 -22.95 12.09 -6.03
C VAL A 293 -21.84 12.84 -5.28
N ALA A 294 -20.58 12.42 -5.45
CA ALA A 294 -19.42 13.10 -4.85
C ALA A 294 -19.30 14.56 -5.35
N ARG A 295 -19.49 14.81 -6.65
CA ARG A 295 -19.44 16.18 -7.22
C ARG A 295 -20.55 17.08 -6.68
N GLU A 296 -21.75 16.53 -6.48
CA GLU A 296 -22.88 17.29 -5.96
C GLU A 296 -22.71 17.62 -4.47
N ASN A 297 -21.97 16.77 -3.74
CA ASN A 297 -21.76 16.87 -2.31
C ASN A 297 -20.35 17.30 -1.86
N THR A 298 -19.47 17.72 -2.79
CA THR A 298 -18.06 18.12 -2.53
C THR A 298 -17.85 19.19 -1.45
N ASN A 299 -18.88 19.98 -1.12
CA ASN A 299 -18.79 21.01 -0.09
C ASN A 299 -19.21 20.51 1.32
N ASN A 300 -19.52 19.22 1.47
CA ASN A 300 -19.90 18.62 2.74
C ASN A 300 -18.65 18.03 3.43
N PRO A 301 -18.11 18.67 4.47
CA PRO A 301 -16.89 18.21 5.13
C PRO A 301 -17.06 16.90 5.92
N ASN A 302 -18.30 16.45 6.11
CA ASN A 302 -18.60 15.20 6.81
C ASN A 302 -18.79 14.02 5.85
N LEU A 303 -18.64 14.24 4.54
CA LEU A 303 -18.75 13.19 3.54
C LEU A 303 -17.37 12.87 2.98
N SER A 304 -16.93 11.62 3.18
CA SER A 304 -15.82 11.02 2.44
C SER A 304 -16.17 9.57 2.15
N ILE A 305 -16.07 9.19 0.88
CA ILE A 305 -16.37 7.84 0.40
C ILE A 305 -15.05 7.20 -0.03
N ILE A 306 -14.74 6.03 0.52
CA ILE A 306 -13.61 5.21 0.08
C ILE A 306 -14.09 4.28 -1.04
N TRP A 307 -13.62 4.52 -2.25
CA TRP A 307 -13.78 3.59 -3.35
C TRP A 307 -12.65 2.55 -3.33
N ILE A 308 -13.02 1.27 -3.25
CA ILE A 308 -12.12 0.15 -3.34
C ILE A 308 -12.39 -0.59 -4.64
N ASP A 309 -11.34 -0.73 -5.45
CA ASP A 309 -11.35 -1.66 -6.58
C ASP A 309 -10.86 -3.03 -6.09
N PRO A 310 -11.72 -4.07 -6.05
CA PRO A 310 -11.34 -5.39 -5.53
C PRO A 310 -10.11 -6.00 -6.21
N ASP A 311 -9.88 -5.69 -7.48
CA ASP A 311 -8.74 -6.19 -8.26
C ASP A 311 -7.40 -5.65 -7.78
N SER A 312 -7.41 -4.51 -7.06
CA SER A 312 -6.20 -3.94 -6.45
C SER A 312 -5.80 -4.67 -5.17
N PHE A 313 -6.71 -5.46 -4.56
CA PHE A 313 -6.49 -6.13 -3.28
C PHE A 313 -6.96 -7.60 -3.30
N PRO A 314 -6.44 -8.44 -4.21
CA PRO A 314 -6.93 -9.80 -4.41
C PRO A 314 -6.80 -10.69 -3.16
N LEU A 315 -5.87 -10.38 -2.25
CA LEU A 315 -5.69 -11.11 -0.99
C LEU A 315 -6.75 -10.75 0.07
N LEU A 316 -7.39 -9.57 -0.04
CA LEU A 316 -8.40 -9.09 0.90
C LEU A 316 -9.83 -9.40 0.45
N VAL A 317 -10.08 -9.65 -0.84
CA VAL A 317 -11.40 -10.02 -1.36
C VAL A 317 -12.08 -11.14 -0.53
N PRO A 318 -11.45 -12.31 -0.27
CA PRO A 318 -12.09 -13.35 0.53
C PRO A 318 -12.31 -12.97 1.99
N TYR A 319 -11.51 -12.04 2.51
CA TYR A 319 -11.68 -11.51 3.86
C TYR A 319 -12.90 -10.59 3.93
N TRP A 320 -13.05 -9.67 2.98
CA TRP A 320 -14.19 -8.74 2.92
C TRP A 320 -15.51 -9.45 2.68
N GLU A 321 -15.59 -10.35 1.69
CA GLU A 321 -16.81 -11.14 1.43
C GLU A 321 -17.26 -11.92 2.68
N LYS A 322 -16.30 -12.46 3.43
CA LYS A 322 -16.60 -13.22 4.66
C LYS A 322 -17.01 -12.32 5.82
N THR A 323 -16.33 -11.19 5.99
CA THR A 323 -16.52 -10.28 7.13
C THR A 323 -17.83 -9.51 6.97
N PHE A 324 -18.01 -8.88 5.81
CA PHE A 324 -19.15 -8.03 5.48
C PHE A 324 -20.35 -8.81 4.92
N ARG A 325 -20.18 -10.10 4.58
CA ARG A 325 -21.24 -10.97 4.02
C ARG A 325 -21.84 -10.43 2.72
N ILE A 326 -21.01 -9.78 1.91
CA ILE A 326 -21.33 -9.24 0.59
C ILE A 326 -20.73 -10.11 -0.53
N ASP A 327 -21.23 -9.94 -1.75
CA ASP A 327 -20.65 -10.52 -2.97
C ASP A 327 -19.89 -9.44 -3.74
N LEU A 328 -18.56 -9.55 -3.81
CA LEU A 328 -17.71 -8.59 -4.51
C LEU A 328 -17.65 -8.82 -6.02
N ALA A 329 -18.40 -9.80 -6.55
CA ALA A 329 -18.64 -9.94 -7.99
C ALA A 329 -19.62 -8.88 -8.53
N SER A 330 -20.23 -8.07 -7.67
CA SER A 330 -21.13 -6.97 -8.04
C SER A 330 -20.80 -5.73 -7.21
N PRO A 331 -21.15 -4.52 -7.68
CA PRO A 331 -20.88 -3.29 -6.95
C PRO A 331 -21.56 -3.30 -5.57
N GLN A 332 -20.90 -2.74 -4.56
CA GLN A 332 -21.40 -2.64 -3.19
C GLN A 332 -21.17 -1.22 -2.64
N ILE A 333 -22.06 -0.74 -1.77
CA ILE A 333 -21.78 0.44 -0.93
C ILE A 333 -22.36 0.23 0.46
N GLY A 334 -21.60 0.58 1.49
CA GLY A 334 -21.95 0.36 2.87
C GLY A 334 -21.24 1.32 3.81
N VAL A 335 -21.62 1.23 5.09
CA VAL A 335 -20.94 1.88 6.21
C VAL A 335 -20.22 0.79 6.99
N VAL A 336 -18.97 1.05 7.38
CA VAL A 336 -18.14 0.13 8.15
C VAL A 336 -17.65 0.84 9.40
N ASP A 337 -17.89 0.26 10.58
CA ASP A 337 -17.27 0.68 11.84
C ASP A 337 -15.80 0.23 11.89
N VAL A 338 -14.90 1.13 12.31
CA VAL A 338 -13.46 0.84 12.32
C VAL A 338 -12.99 0.08 13.56
N GLU A 339 -13.74 0.10 14.66
CA GLU A 339 -13.37 -0.55 15.92
C GLU A 339 -13.63 -2.06 15.88
N ASP A 340 -14.75 -2.51 15.32
CA ASP A 340 -15.14 -3.93 15.30
C ASP A 340 -15.47 -4.53 13.92
N ALA A 341 -15.44 -3.70 12.87
CA ALA A 341 -15.75 -4.07 11.50
C ALA A 341 -17.21 -4.53 11.29
N ASP A 342 -18.14 -4.11 12.14
CA ASP A 342 -19.56 -4.21 11.82
C ASP A 342 -19.91 -3.30 10.63
N SER A 343 -20.94 -3.69 9.88
CA SER A 343 -21.26 -3.01 8.63
C SER A 343 -22.69 -3.17 8.17
N VAL A 344 -23.21 -2.11 7.55
CA VAL A 344 -24.53 -2.09 6.90
C VAL A 344 -24.36 -1.70 5.43
N TRP A 345 -24.95 -2.49 4.54
CA TRP A 345 -24.80 -2.34 3.09
C TRP A 345 -26.12 -1.97 2.43
N MET A 346 -26.07 -1.11 1.42
CA MET A 346 -27.22 -0.74 0.60
C MET A 346 -27.73 -1.96 -0.16
N GLU A 347 -29.02 -2.29 -0.02
CA GLU A 347 -29.65 -3.34 -0.82
C GLU A 347 -29.70 -2.91 -2.29
N MET A 348 -29.02 -3.67 -3.15
CA MET A 348 -29.05 -3.53 -4.60
C MET A 348 -29.52 -4.84 -5.22
N ASP A 349 -30.44 -4.77 -6.19
CA ASP A 349 -30.92 -5.97 -6.90
C ASP A 349 -29.90 -6.32 -8.00
N ASP A 350 -29.19 -7.45 -7.84
CA ASP A 350 -28.05 -7.92 -8.65
C ASP A 350 -28.23 -7.95 -10.19
N ASP A 351 -29.47 -7.85 -10.71
CA ASP A 351 -29.79 -8.18 -12.10
C ASP A 351 -30.52 -7.09 -12.91
N ASP A 352 -31.13 -6.05 -12.30
CA ASP A 352 -32.11 -5.23 -13.05
C ASP A 352 -32.14 -3.70 -12.82
N ASP A 353 -31.57 -3.10 -11.77
CA ASP A 353 -31.51 -1.62 -11.66
C ASP A 353 -30.44 -1.14 -10.63
N MET A 354 -29.31 -0.61 -11.10
CA MET A 354 -28.38 0.17 -10.27
C MET A 354 -29.09 1.39 -9.65
N PRO A 355 -28.67 1.84 -8.45
CA PRO A 355 -29.28 3.01 -7.85
C PRO A 355 -29.03 4.24 -8.72
N THR A 356 -30.03 5.09 -8.82
CA THR A 356 -29.83 6.44 -9.38
C THR A 356 -29.00 7.31 -8.43
N ALA A 357 -28.35 8.36 -8.94
CA ALA A 357 -27.62 9.31 -8.10
C ALA A 357 -28.49 9.90 -6.97
N ASP A 358 -29.78 10.18 -7.25
CA ASP A 358 -30.74 10.66 -6.25
C ASP A 358 -31.00 9.62 -5.14
N GLU A 359 -31.08 8.33 -5.47
CA GLU A 359 -31.30 7.25 -4.50
C GLU A 359 -30.06 7.00 -3.65
N LEU A 360 -28.88 7.04 -4.27
CA LEU A 360 -27.61 6.92 -3.57
C LEU A 360 -27.35 8.10 -2.63
N GLU A 361 -27.60 9.33 -3.10
CA GLU A 361 -27.51 10.54 -2.28
C GLU A 361 -28.45 10.44 -1.07
N GLN A 362 -29.68 9.98 -1.27
CA GLN A 362 -30.63 9.80 -0.18
C GLN A 362 -30.14 8.77 0.86
N TRP A 363 -29.57 7.64 0.41
CA TRP A 363 -29.02 6.62 1.30
C TRP A 363 -27.84 7.19 2.12
N ILE A 364 -26.93 7.92 1.48
CA ILE A 364 -25.81 8.60 2.16
C ILE A 364 -26.32 9.65 3.16
N ASP A 365 -27.36 10.44 2.81
CA ASP A 365 -27.97 11.39 3.74
C ASP A 365 -28.56 10.70 4.97
N ASP A 366 -29.13 9.51 4.81
CA ASP A 366 -29.66 8.71 5.90
C ASP A 366 -28.53 8.20 6.82
N VAL A 367 -27.41 7.73 6.26
CA VAL A 367 -26.16 7.41 6.97
C VAL A 367 -25.64 8.62 7.76
N LEU A 368 -25.38 9.74 7.07
CA LEU A 368 -24.83 10.95 7.70
C LEU A 368 -25.75 11.56 8.77
N SER A 369 -27.03 11.19 8.76
CA SER A 369 -28.01 11.61 9.76
C SER A 369 -28.15 10.65 10.95
N GLY A 370 -27.46 9.51 10.92
CA GLY A 370 -27.55 8.43 11.91
C GLY A 370 -28.89 7.70 11.87
N LYS A 371 -29.51 7.57 10.69
CA LYS A 371 -30.68 6.68 10.49
C LYS A 371 -30.28 5.29 10.02
N ILE A 372 -29.07 5.20 9.45
CA ILE A 372 -28.41 3.96 9.05
C ILE A 372 -27.09 4.01 9.81
N ASP A 373 -26.93 3.09 10.75
CA ASP A 373 -25.80 3.04 11.67
C ASP A 373 -25.55 1.55 11.94
N PRO A 374 -24.33 1.03 11.77
CA PRO A 374 -23.99 -0.36 12.12
C PRO A 374 -24.33 -0.72 13.57
N ASP A 375 -24.24 0.23 14.50
CA ASP A 375 -24.44 -0.02 15.93
C ASP A 375 -25.94 -0.15 16.34
N ASP A 376 -26.88 0.22 15.47
CA ASP A 376 -28.32 0.32 15.80
C ASP A 376 -29.05 -1.06 15.78
N ASP A 377 -28.40 -2.14 15.30
CA ASP A 377 -29.00 -3.48 15.18
C ASP A 377 -29.05 -4.29 16.51
N ASP A 378 -28.48 -3.76 17.61
CA ASP A 378 -28.33 -4.46 18.89
C ASP A 378 -29.52 -4.31 19.88
N ASP A 379 -30.55 -3.51 19.56
CA ASP A 379 -31.57 -3.07 20.54
C ASP A 379 -33.00 -3.67 20.37
N ASP A 380 -33.25 -4.58 19.42
CA ASP A 380 -34.63 -5.02 19.05
C ASP A 380 -34.94 -6.54 19.21
N ASP A 381 -34.28 -7.26 20.14
CA ASP A 381 -34.53 -8.70 20.39
C ASP A 381 -35.07 -9.01 21.81
N ASP A 382 -35.99 -8.18 22.31
CA ASP A 382 -36.67 -8.35 23.62
C ASP A 382 -38.20 -8.25 23.47
N ASP A 383 -38.80 -9.08 22.61
CA ASP A 383 -40.26 -9.32 22.60
C ASP A 383 -40.59 -10.83 22.56
N ASP A 384 -40.83 -11.37 23.77
CA ASP A 384 -41.76 -12.44 24.16
C ASP A 384 -42.31 -13.38 23.06
N ASP A 385 -41.96 -14.67 23.13
CA ASP A 385 -42.92 -15.76 22.93
C ASP A 385 -42.54 -16.97 23.82
N ASP A 386 -42.99 -16.88 25.09
CA ASP A 386 -43.32 -18.03 25.93
C ASP A 386 -44.40 -18.87 25.21
N ASP A 387 -44.02 -19.95 24.53
CA ASP A 387 -44.95 -21.05 24.25
C ASP A 387 -44.35 -22.36 24.79
N ASP A 388 -44.66 -22.59 26.07
CA ASP A 388 -44.83 -23.91 26.66
C ASP A 388 -45.75 -24.76 25.78
N ASP A 389 -45.28 -25.90 25.27
CA ASP A 389 -46.12 -27.10 25.15
C ASP A 389 -45.24 -28.35 25.28
N ASP A 390 -45.26 -28.89 26.50
CA ASP A 390 -45.02 -30.30 26.81
C ASP A 390 -45.86 -31.19 25.88
N ASP A 391 -45.27 -32.25 25.32
CA ASP A 391 -45.91 -33.57 25.36
C ASP A 391 -44.89 -34.69 25.12
N ASP A 392 -44.95 -35.62 26.07
CA ASP A 392 -44.18 -36.83 26.30
C ASP A 392 -44.29 -37.90 25.20
N ASP A 393 -43.51 -38.96 25.43
CA ASP A 393 -43.63 -40.37 25.00
C ASP A 393 -42.68 -40.78 23.86
N ASP A 394 -41.97 -41.90 23.91
CA ASP A 394 -41.52 -42.87 24.91
C ASP A 394 -40.85 -43.98 24.04
N ASP A 395 -40.05 -44.84 24.70
CA ASP A 395 -39.75 -46.22 24.30
C ASP A 395 -38.77 -46.43 23.12
N ASP A 396 -37.53 -46.86 23.41
CA ASP A 396 -37.10 -48.28 23.52
C ASP A 396 -36.57 -48.74 22.15
N ASP A 397 -35.48 -49.47 21.97
CA ASP A 397 -34.86 -50.53 22.74
C ASP A 397 -33.51 -50.86 22.05
N ASP A 398 -32.56 -51.34 22.86
CA ASP A 398 -31.71 -52.53 22.63
C ASP A 398 -30.73 -52.54 21.43
N ASP A 399 -29.43 -52.59 21.74
CA ASP A 399 -28.61 -53.83 21.76
C ASP A 399 -27.87 -53.95 20.41
N ASP A 400 -26.64 -54.38 20.27
CA ASP A 400 -25.75 -55.15 21.12
C ASP A 400 -24.39 -55.15 20.38
N ASP A 401 -23.33 -55.52 21.12
CA ASP A 401 -22.22 -56.37 20.67
C ASP A 401 -21.32 -55.86 19.54
N ASP A 402 -20.00 -55.71 19.67
CA ASP A 402 -18.94 -56.41 20.40
C ASP A 402 -17.86 -56.71 19.35
N ASP A 403 -16.69 -57.08 19.86
CA ASP A 403 -15.60 -57.79 19.19
C ASP A 403 -14.64 -56.89 18.38
N ASP A 404 -13.51 -56.50 18.95
CA ASP A 404 -12.36 -57.35 19.36
C ASP A 404 -11.27 -57.24 18.29
N ASP A 405 -10.10 -56.83 18.80
CA ASP A 405 -8.83 -57.52 18.55
C ASP A 405 -8.25 -57.37 17.13
N ASP A 406 -6.96 -57.21 16.91
CA ASP A 406 -5.77 -57.78 17.54
C ASP A 406 -4.65 -57.06 16.76
N ASP A 407 -3.69 -56.44 17.45
CA ASP A 407 -2.40 -57.05 17.77
C ASP A 407 -1.34 -56.82 16.69
N ASP A 408 -0.13 -56.68 17.22
CA ASP A 408 1.15 -57.03 16.60
C ASP A 408 1.69 -56.06 15.54
N ASP A 409 2.97 -55.72 15.51
CA ASP A 409 4.15 -56.05 16.30
C ASP A 409 5.25 -55.27 15.56
N ASP A 410 6.04 -54.49 16.27
CA ASP A 410 7.42 -54.84 16.61
C ASP A 410 8.47 -54.40 15.57
N ASP A 411 9.63 -54.18 16.16
CA ASP A 411 10.98 -54.26 15.62
C ASP A 411 11.46 -53.03 14.85
N ASP A 412 12.36 -52.20 15.40
CA ASP A 412 13.65 -52.43 16.07
C ASP A 412 14.78 -51.96 15.15
N ASP A 413 15.88 -51.66 15.81
CA ASP A 413 17.25 -51.45 15.35
C ASP A 413 17.59 -50.00 14.96
N ASP A 414 18.17 -49.20 15.87
CA ASP A 414 19.52 -49.30 16.48
C ASP A 414 20.68 -48.97 15.52
N ASP A 415 21.73 -48.47 16.16
CA ASP A 415 23.10 -48.19 15.72
C ASP A 415 23.33 -46.70 15.35
N ASP A 416 23.73 -45.89 16.33
CA ASP A 416 25.11 -45.77 16.87
C ASP A 416 26.14 -45.45 15.77
N ASP A 417 26.78 -44.28 15.85
CA ASP A 417 28.19 -44.24 16.27
C ASP A 417 28.69 -42.78 16.35
N ASP A 418 29.30 -42.53 17.50
CA ASP A 418 30.18 -41.42 17.84
C ASP A 418 31.33 -41.27 16.82
N ASP A 419 31.90 -40.07 16.69
CA ASP A 419 33.31 -39.89 17.04
C ASP A 419 33.71 -38.40 17.02
N ASP A 420 34.34 -38.04 18.13
CA ASP A 420 35.11 -36.84 18.44
C ASP A 420 36.21 -36.56 17.39
N ASP A 421 36.63 -35.31 17.26
CA ASP A 421 38.02 -34.93 17.62
C ASP A 421 38.25 -33.43 17.44
N ASP A 422 38.71 -32.83 18.54
CA ASP A 422 39.42 -31.56 18.62
C ASP A 422 40.66 -31.56 17.71
N ASP A 423 41.07 -30.38 17.23
CA ASP A 423 42.47 -29.94 17.37
C ASP A 423 42.61 -28.46 16.99
N ASP A 424 43.12 -27.70 17.98
CA ASP A 424 43.78 -26.42 17.84
C ASP A 424 44.97 -26.50 16.87
N ASP A 425 45.28 -25.40 16.16
CA ASP A 425 46.67 -24.93 16.08
C ASP A 425 46.70 -23.48 15.56
N ASP A 426 47.31 -22.63 16.39
CA ASP A 426 47.86 -21.32 16.10
C ASP A 426 48.90 -21.39 14.97
N ASP A 427 49.06 -20.31 14.21
CA ASP A 427 50.40 -19.81 13.86
C ASP A 427 50.33 -18.32 13.46
N ASP A 428 51.02 -17.53 14.29
CA ASP A 428 51.49 -16.18 14.07
C ASP A 428 52.46 -16.09 12.87
N ASP A 429 52.61 -14.87 12.32
CA ASP A 429 53.89 -14.23 11.94
C ASP A 429 53.55 -12.98 11.09
N ASP A 430 53.68 -11.79 11.68
CA ASP A 430 54.81 -10.84 11.54
C ASP A 430 54.69 -9.96 10.27
N ASP A 431 54.35 -8.68 10.46
CA ASP A 431 55.29 -7.53 10.54
C ASP A 431 55.98 -7.22 9.20
N ASP A 432 55.67 -6.05 8.64
CA ASP A 432 56.70 -5.12 8.16
C ASP A 432 56.08 -3.72 7.98
N ASP A 433 56.57 -2.82 8.83
CA ASP A 433 56.56 -1.37 8.69
C ASP A 433 57.20 -0.95 7.35
N ASP A 434 56.71 0.15 6.77
CA ASP A 434 57.60 1.18 6.21
C ASP A 434 56.82 2.51 6.18
N ASP A 435 57.14 3.34 7.17
CA ASP A 435 57.08 4.79 7.10
C ASP A 435 57.89 5.28 5.89
N ASP A 436 57.39 6.30 5.18
CA ASP A 436 58.25 7.41 4.75
C ASP A 436 57.39 8.65 4.47
N ASP A 437 57.67 9.67 5.28
CA ASP A 437 57.34 11.08 5.12
C ASP A 437 57.81 11.64 3.76
N ASP A 438 57.13 12.66 3.24
CA ASP A 438 57.74 13.98 2.99
C ASP A 438 56.79 14.89 2.17
N ASP A 439 56.33 15.94 2.85
CA ASP A 439 56.48 17.36 2.51
C ASP A 439 56.11 17.93 1.11
N ASP A 440 55.35 19.03 1.21
CA ASP A 440 55.48 20.31 0.49
C ASP A 440 55.52 20.33 -1.06
N ASP A 441 54.51 20.96 -1.67
CA ASP A 441 54.64 22.34 -2.20
C ASP A 441 53.49 22.70 -3.20
N GLU A 442 53.03 23.96 -3.05
CA GLU A 442 52.22 24.83 -3.94
C GLU A 442 50.69 24.66 -4.11
#